data_AF-A0A963I7H9-F1
#
_entry.id   AF-A0A963I7H9-F1
#
_cell.length_a   1.000
_cell.length_b   1.000
_cell.length_c   1.000
_cell.angle_alpha   90.00
_cell.angle_beta   90.00
_cell.angle_gamma   90.00
#
_symmetry.space_group_name_H-M   'P 1'
#
loop_
_entity.id
_entity.type
_entity.pdbx_description
1 polymer ?
#
loop_
_entity_poly.entity_id
_entity_poly.type
_entity_poly.pdbx_seq_one_letter_code
_entity_poly.pdbx_strand_id
1 'polypeptide(L)'
;MLPIALAGNIVLGDSTNADLFILALPLTMGHDMLALVAFVGGLSAATAMVIVASVALSIMISNDLIMPVVIRRTSGDASAYSADRSRLILMIRRLAIVLILLCAFAYYRAARHEIPLASIGLVSFAAIAQFAPALLGGMMWRRANAR
;
A
#
# COMPACT_ATOMS: atom_id res chain seq x y z
N MET A 1 -8.00 -5.53 19.29
CA MET A 1 -6.61 -5.41 19.79
C MET A 1 -6.52 -5.35 21.31
N LEU A 2 -7.45 -4.67 22.01
CA LEU A 2 -7.42 -4.50 23.47
C LEU A 2 -7.18 -5.79 24.29
N PRO A 3 -7.84 -6.94 24.03
CA PRO A 3 -7.66 -8.15 24.85
C PRO A 3 -6.30 -8.85 24.61
N ILE A 4 -5.82 -8.85 23.37
CA ILE A 4 -4.56 -9.50 22.96
C ILE A 4 -3.35 -8.67 23.42
N ALA A 5 -3.44 -7.34 23.35
CA ALA A 5 -2.41 -6.46 23.88
C ALA A 5 -2.30 -6.56 25.41
N LEU A 6 -3.44 -6.69 26.11
CA LEU A 6 -3.46 -6.90 27.57
C LEU A 6 -2.87 -8.26 27.95
N ALA A 7 -3.25 -9.33 27.24
CA ALA A 7 -2.72 -10.68 27.46
C ALA A 7 -1.21 -10.76 27.15
N GLY A 8 -0.76 -10.11 26.08
CA GLY A 8 0.66 -10.00 25.73
C GLY A 8 1.45 -9.27 26.81
N ASN A 9 0.94 -8.15 27.32
CA ASN A 9 1.60 -7.39 28.38
C ASN A 9 1.72 -8.17 29.71
N ILE A 10 0.71 -8.98 30.04
CA ILE A 10 0.69 -9.78 31.28
C ILE A 10 1.63 -10.99 31.19
N VAL A 11 1.78 -11.60 30.00
CA VAL A 11 2.54 -12.85 29.81
C VAL A 11 3.99 -12.62 29.36
N LEU A 12 4.27 -11.58 28.56
CA LEU A 12 5.60 -11.32 27.98
C LEU A 12 6.34 -10.11 28.57
N GLY A 13 5.66 -9.21 29.27
CA GLY A 13 6.25 -7.95 29.77
C GLY A 13 6.61 -6.94 28.66
N ASP A 14 7.12 -5.77 29.09
CA ASP A 14 7.38 -4.57 28.26
C ASP A 14 8.51 -4.70 27.21
N SER A 15 9.17 -5.86 27.10
CA SER A 15 10.39 -6.02 26.29
C SER A 15 10.14 -6.45 24.84
N THR A 16 8.88 -6.62 24.41
CA THR A 16 8.56 -7.11 23.07
C THR A 16 7.63 -6.15 22.34
N ASN A 17 7.97 -5.80 21.09
CA ASN A 17 7.14 -4.98 20.21
C ASN A 17 5.72 -5.52 20.13
N ALA A 18 4.73 -4.67 20.40
CA ALA A 18 3.32 -5.07 20.47
C ALA A 18 2.78 -5.70 19.17
N ASP A 19 3.40 -5.35 18.04
CA ASP A 19 3.09 -5.90 16.71
C ASP A 19 3.48 -7.39 16.58
N LEU A 20 4.39 -7.90 17.43
CA LEU A 20 4.85 -9.29 17.45
C LEU A 20 4.10 -10.18 18.46
N PHE A 21 3.25 -9.62 19.32
CA PHE A 21 2.54 -10.41 20.35
C PHE A 21 1.66 -11.53 19.79
N ILE A 22 1.10 -11.35 18.58
CA ILE A 22 0.31 -12.37 17.89
C ILE A 22 1.13 -13.64 17.60
N LEU A 23 2.44 -13.51 17.37
CA LEU A 23 3.33 -14.64 17.12
C LEU A 23 4.01 -15.14 18.41
N ALA A 24 4.35 -14.21 19.31
CA ALA A 24 5.10 -14.53 20.51
C ALA A 24 4.26 -15.25 21.58
N LEU A 25 2.96 -14.95 21.70
CA LEU A 25 2.06 -15.60 22.67
C LEU A 25 1.91 -17.12 22.42
N PRO A 26 1.57 -17.60 21.20
CA PRO A 26 1.45 -19.04 20.94
C PRO A 26 2.76 -19.80 21.10
N LEU A 27 3.90 -19.17 20.78
CA LEU A 27 5.24 -19.75 20.94
C LEU A 27 5.60 -19.92 22.43
N THR A 28 5.29 -18.93 23.28
CA THR A 28 5.55 -19.04 24.72
C THR A 28 4.64 -20.04 25.45
N MET A 29 3.46 -20.33 24.89
CA MET A 29 2.52 -21.32 25.44
C MET A 29 2.70 -22.73 24.86
N GLY A 30 3.74 -22.96 24.04
CA GLY A 30 4.04 -24.27 23.45
C GLY A 30 3.07 -24.73 22.36
N HIS A 31 2.26 -23.83 21.81
CA HIS A 31 1.29 -24.12 20.75
C HIS A 31 1.86 -23.79 19.36
N ASP A 32 2.90 -24.51 18.95
CA ASP A 32 3.63 -24.30 17.70
C ASP A 32 2.74 -24.35 16.45
N MET A 33 1.72 -25.21 16.46
CA MET A 33 0.81 -25.35 15.32
C MET A 33 -0.04 -24.08 15.09
N LEU A 34 -0.44 -23.38 16.17
CA LEU A 34 -1.15 -22.09 16.06
C LEU A 34 -0.20 -20.98 15.60
N ALA A 35 1.04 -20.97 16.10
CA ALA A 35 2.08 -20.04 15.63
C ALA A 35 2.34 -20.21 14.14
N LEU A 36 2.42 -21.46 13.66
CA LEU A 36 2.68 -21.79 12.27
C LEU A 36 1.53 -21.39 11.35
N VAL A 37 0.28 -21.66 11.76
CA VAL A 37 -0.92 -21.20 11.03
C VAL A 37 -0.98 -19.67 10.97
N ALA A 38 -0.72 -18.99 12.09
CA ALA A 38 -0.70 -17.53 12.16
C ALA A 38 0.42 -16.92 11.29
N PHE A 39 1.61 -17.52 11.30
CA PHE A 39 2.73 -17.08 10.48
C PHE A 39 2.46 -17.27 8.98
N VAL A 40 1.99 -18.45 8.57
CA VAL A 40 1.66 -18.74 7.17
C VAL A 40 0.50 -17.83 6.69
N GLY A 41 -0.52 -17.66 7.52
CA GLY A 41 -1.64 -16.75 7.25
C GLY A 41 -1.19 -15.29 7.12
N GLY A 42 -0.36 -14.82 8.05
CA GLY A 42 0.17 -13.45 8.06
C GLY A 42 1.11 -13.17 6.87
N LEU A 43 2.04 -14.08 6.58
CA LEU A 43 2.95 -13.96 5.45
C LEU A 43 2.20 -13.97 4.11
N SER A 44 1.23 -14.87 3.95
CA SER A 44 0.40 -14.95 2.73
C SER A 44 -0.47 -13.70 2.55
N ALA A 45 -1.12 -13.22 3.62
CA ALA A 45 -1.92 -11.99 3.57
C ALA A 45 -1.07 -10.77 3.22
N ALA A 46 0.12 -10.64 3.81
CA ALA A 46 1.05 -9.55 3.51
C ALA A 46 1.50 -9.56 2.05
N THR A 47 1.92 -10.72 1.54
CA THR A 47 2.34 -10.85 0.13
C THR A 47 1.20 -10.53 -0.85
N ALA A 48 -0.01 -11.04 -0.60
CA ALA A 48 -1.17 -10.72 -1.42
C ALA A 48 -1.47 -9.22 -1.43
N MET A 49 -1.44 -8.56 -0.27
CA MET A 49 -1.67 -7.11 -0.17
C MET A 49 -0.61 -6.29 -0.93
N VAL A 50 0.67 -6.65 -0.84
CA VAL A 50 1.76 -5.96 -1.56
C VAL A 50 1.57 -6.08 -3.08
N ILE A 51 1.20 -7.26 -3.57
CA ILE A 51 0.96 -7.50 -5.00
C ILE A 51 -0.21 -6.65 -5.48
N VAL A 52 -1.36 -6.71 -4.79
CA VAL A 52 -2.57 -5.97 -5.17
C VAL A 52 -2.31 -4.45 -5.15
N ALA A 53 -1.66 -3.93 -4.11
CA ALA A 53 -1.34 -2.52 -4.00
C ALA A 53 -0.40 -2.05 -5.12
N SER A 54 0.65 -2.82 -5.42
CA SER A 54 1.62 -2.46 -6.47
C SER A 54 0.98 -2.45 -7.86
N VAL A 55 0.10 -3.42 -8.14
CA VAL A 55 -0.64 -3.47 -9.41
C VAL A 55 -1.63 -2.31 -9.51
N ALA A 56 -2.40 -2.04 -8.46
CA ALA A 56 -3.35 -0.94 -8.43
C ALA A 56 -2.66 0.41 -8.66
N LEU A 57 -1.57 0.69 -7.93
CA LEU A 57 -0.77 1.92 -8.09
C LEU A 57 -0.20 2.03 -9.51
N SER A 58 0.32 0.93 -10.06
CA SER A 58 0.85 0.93 -11.42
C SER A 58 -0.23 1.27 -12.47
N ILE A 59 -1.47 0.77 -12.28
CA ILE A 59 -2.61 1.10 -13.14
C ILE A 59 -3.00 2.58 -12.99
N MET A 60 -3.11 3.08 -11.76
CA MET A 60 -3.44 4.48 -11.48
C MET A 60 -2.39 5.43 -12.06
N ILE A 61 -1.10 5.14 -11.88
CA ILE A 61 -0.01 5.95 -12.44
C ILE A 61 -0.04 5.90 -13.98
N SER A 62 -0.23 4.71 -14.57
CA SER A 62 -0.32 4.57 -16.02
C SER A 62 -1.48 5.36 -16.62
N ASN A 63 -2.64 5.33 -15.98
CA ASN A 63 -3.84 5.96 -16.50
C ASN A 63 -3.89 7.46 -16.19
N ASP A 64 -3.58 7.86 -14.97
CA ASP A 64 -3.82 9.22 -14.49
C ASP A 64 -2.61 10.15 -14.69
N LEU A 65 -1.39 9.61 -14.82
CA LEU A 65 -0.16 10.41 -15.01
C LEU A 65 0.40 10.31 -16.43
N ILE A 66 0.48 9.10 -17.00
CA ILE A 66 1.15 8.90 -18.30
C ILE A 66 0.24 9.24 -19.49
N MET A 67 -1.03 8.81 -19.46
CA MET A 67 -1.98 9.10 -20.54
C MET A 67 -2.12 10.60 -20.86
N PRO A 68 -2.31 11.52 -19.87
CA PRO A 68 -2.40 12.95 -20.18
C PRO A 68 -1.10 13.54 -20.72
N VAL A 69 0.07 13.03 -20.28
CA VAL A 69 1.38 13.47 -20.78
C VAL A 69 1.61 13.03 -22.23
N VAL A 70 1.17 11.82 -22.59
CA VAL A 70 1.23 11.31 -23.98
C VAL A 70 0.27 12.09 -24.88
N ILE A 71 -0.97 12.33 -24.45
CA ILE A 71 -1.96 13.10 -25.22
C ILE A 71 -1.46 14.54 -25.47
N ARG A 72 -0.87 15.20 -24.47
CA ARG A 72 -0.34 16.57 -24.60
C ARG A 72 0.85 16.67 -25.57
N ARG A 73 1.55 15.56 -25.83
CA ARG A 73 2.66 15.49 -26.81
C ARG A 73 2.23 14.99 -28.20
N THR A 74 1.01 14.47 -28.34
CA THR A 74 0.45 13.95 -29.60
C THR A 74 -0.74 14.79 -30.07
N SER A 75 -0.62 16.12 -30.02
CA SER A 75 -1.54 17.01 -30.76
C SER A 75 -1.17 17.15 -32.26
N GLY A 76 -0.20 16.36 -32.75
CA GLY A 76 0.39 16.54 -34.08
C GLY A 76 0.34 15.37 -35.07
N ASP A 77 0.12 14.10 -34.68
CA ASP A 77 0.12 12.99 -35.66
C ASP A 77 -0.66 11.76 -35.17
N ALA A 78 -1.77 11.46 -35.84
CA ALA A 78 -2.85 10.64 -35.28
C ALA A 78 -3.00 9.21 -35.86
N SER A 79 -2.23 8.75 -36.86
CA SER A 79 -2.69 7.57 -37.62
C SER A 79 -1.72 6.41 -37.87
N ALA A 80 -0.42 6.49 -37.54
CA ALA A 80 0.53 5.41 -37.92
C ALA A 80 1.11 4.55 -36.77
N TYR A 81 0.84 4.87 -35.48
CA TYR A 81 1.64 4.40 -34.34
C TYR A 81 0.82 3.84 -33.14
N SER A 82 -0.21 3.03 -33.41
CA SER A 82 -1.12 2.51 -32.37
C SER A 82 -0.62 1.22 -31.68
N ALA A 83 0.08 0.34 -32.40
CA ALA A 83 0.57 -0.93 -31.84
C ALA A 83 1.77 -0.74 -30.88
N ASP A 84 2.69 0.15 -31.20
CA ASP A 84 3.92 0.37 -30.42
C ASP A 84 3.62 1.12 -29.09
N ARG A 85 2.63 2.01 -29.10
CA ARG A 85 2.14 2.69 -27.87
C ARG A 85 1.55 1.72 -26.86
N SER A 86 0.82 0.69 -27.30
CA SER A 86 0.28 -0.33 -26.38
C SER A 86 1.40 -1.12 -25.70
N ARG A 87 2.48 -1.43 -26.45
CA ARG A 87 3.69 -2.07 -25.91
C ARG A 87 4.45 -1.16 -24.95
N LEU A 88 4.58 0.12 -25.28
CA LEU A 88 5.16 1.14 -24.38
C LEU A 88 4.36 1.26 -23.08
N ILE A 89 3.03 1.28 -23.13
CA ILE A 89 2.18 1.31 -21.94
C ILE A 89 2.40 0.07 -21.06
N LEU A 90 2.50 -1.12 -21.66
CA LEU A 90 2.81 -2.35 -20.92
C LEU A 90 4.21 -2.32 -20.29
N MET A 91 5.22 -1.76 -20.98
CA MET A 91 6.57 -1.60 -20.42
C MET A 91 6.60 -0.57 -19.29
N ILE A 92 5.89 0.55 -19.43
CA ILE A 92 5.81 1.58 -18.38
C ILE A 92 5.13 1.01 -17.14
N ARG A 93 4.08 0.18 -17.28
CA ARG A 93 3.44 -0.51 -16.15
C ARG A 93 4.42 -1.41 -15.40
N ARG A 94 5.22 -2.21 -16.12
CA ARG A 94 6.27 -3.05 -15.52
C ARG A 94 7.34 -2.20 -14.83
N LEU A 95 7.79 -1.12 -15.48
CA LEU A 95 8.76 -0.19 -14.90
C LEU A 95 8.22 0.47 -13.63
N ALA A 96 6.95 0.87 -13.63
CA ALA A 96 6.29 1.44 -12.46
C ALA A 96 6.23 0.45 -11.29
N ILE A 97 5.92 -0.82 -11.53
CA ILE A 97 5.97 -1.86 -10.48
C ILE A 97 7.39 -1.98 -9.91
N VAL A 98 8.40 -2.07 -10.78
CA VAL A 98 9.82 -2.15 -10.35
C VAL A 98 10.22 -0.92 -9.55
N LEU A 99 9.86 0.28 -10.02
CA LEU A 99 10.15 1.55 -9.35
C LEU A 99 9.48 1.63 -7.97
N ILE A 100 8.19 1.26 -7.88
CA ILE A 100 7.43 1.23 -6.62
C ILE A 100 8.09 0.26 -5.64
N LEU A 101 8.43 -0.96 -6.06
CA LEU A 101 9.10 -1.95 -5.21
C LEU A 101 10.49 -1.47 -4.76
N LEU A 102 11.24 -0.82 -5.65
CA LEU A 102 12.55 -0.26 -5.31
C LEU A 102 12.42 0.87 -4.30
N CYS A 103 11.47 1.80 -4.48
CA CYS A 103 11.18 2.85 -3.52
C CYS A 103 10.72 2.29 -2.17
N ALA A 104 9.85 1.28 -2.17
CA ALA A 104 9.40 0.60 -0.95
C ALA A 104 10.56 -0.07 -0.22
N PHE A 105 11.47 -0.72 -0.95
CA PHE A 105 12.68 -1.33 -0.38
C PHE A 105 13.67 -0.27 0.14
N ALA A 106 13.84 0.83 -0.58
CA ALA A 106 14.67 1.96 -0.14
C ALA A 106 14.10 2.59 1.13
N TYR A 107 12.78 2.75 1.22
CA TYR A 107 12.09 3.21 2.43
C TYR A 107 12.30 2.24 3.60
N TYR A 108 12.11 0.94 3.39
CA TYR A 108 12.39 -0.09 4.39
C TYR A 108 13.84 -0.01 4.91
N ARG A 109 14.82 0.21 4.02
CA ARG A 109 16.22 0.34 4.40
C ARG A 109 16.55 1.67 5.10
N ALA A 110 15.88 2.76 4.75
CA ALA A 110 16.06 4.09 5.35
C ALA A 110 15.32 4.23 6.69
N ALA A 111 14.23 3.50 6.87
CA ALA A 111 13.45 3.40 8.10
C ALA A 111 14.21 2.56 9.15
N ARG A 112 15.36 3.07 9.61
CA ARG A 112 16.15 2.50 10.71
C ARG A 112 15.61 2.83 12.10
N HIS A 113 14.50 3.53 12.21
CA HIS A 113 13.82 3.80 13.47
C HIS A 113 12.68 2.81 13.63
N GLU A 114 12.57 2.19 14.81
CA GLU A 114 11.53 1.25 15.21
C GLU A 114 10.17 1.96 15.33
N ILE A 115 9.63 2.42 14.20
CA ILE A 115 8.30 3.02 14.15
C ILE A 115 7.30 1.86 14.16
N PRO A 116 6.40 1.76 15.15
CA PRO A 116 5.38 0.72 15.17
C PRO A 116 4.53 0.75 13.90
N LEU A 117 4.12 -0.43 13.40
CA LEU A 117 3.33 -0.54 12.17
C LEU A 117 2.00 0.24 12.29
N ALA A 118 1.43 0.28 13.50
CA ALA A 118 0.23 1.06 13.80
C ALA A 118 0.41 2.57 13.53
N SER A 119 1.59 3.14 13.84
CA SER A 119 1.88 4.56 13.62
C SER A 119 1.97 4.90 12.13
N ILE A 120 2.57 4.02 11.32
CA ILE A 120 2.63 4.15 9.86
C ILE A 120 1.21 4.16 9.27
N GLY A 121 0.34 3.27 9.78
CA GLY A 121 -1.07 3.21 9.41
C GLY A 121 -1.82 4.50 9.76
N LEU A 122 -1.61 5.03 10.97
CA LEU A 122 -2.27 6.25 11.44
C LEU A 122 -1.93 7.46 10.57
N VAL A 123 -0.66 7.66 10.23
CA VAL A 123 -0.22 8.74 9.32
C VAL A 123 -0.84 8.58 7.93
N SER A 124 -0.88 7.35 7.41
CA SER A 124 -1.48 7.06 6.10
C SER A 124 -2.98 7.34 6.06
N PHE A 125 -3.72 6.94 7.11
CA PHE A 125 -5.15 7.25 7.23
C PHE A 125 -5.41 8.75 7.38
N ALA A 126 -4.58 9.45 8.17
CA ALA A 126 -4.69 10.90 8.32
C ALA A 126 -4.49 11.62 6.98
N ALA A 127 -3.52 11.18 6.16
CA ALA A 127 -3.29 11.73 4.82
C ALA A 127 -4.49 11.50 3.89
N ILE A 128 -5.10 10.30 3.88
CA ILE A 128 -6.30 10.03 3.08
C ILE A 128 -7.50 10.86 3.57
N ALA A 129 -7.64 11.03 4.89
CA ALA A 129 -8.71 11.83 5.48
C ALA A 129 -8.67 13.30 5.05
N GLN A 130 -7.49 13.85 4.71
CA GLN A 130 -7.38 15.21 4.16
C GLN A 130 -8.07 15.37 2.80
N PHE A 131 -8.19 14.29 2.02
CA PHE A 131 -8.93 14.29 0.75
C PHE A 131 -10.44 14.07 0.93
N ALA A 132 -10.88 13.63 2.12
CA ALA A 132 -12.30 13.45 2.44
C ALA A 132 -13.16 14.70 2.21
N PRO A 133 -12.78 15.94 2.61
CA PRO A 133 -13.59 17.13 2.33
C PRO A 133 -13.72 17.42 0.83
N ALA A 134 -12.69 17.18 0.02
CA ALA A 134 -12.78 17.34 -1.44
C ALA A 134 -13.72 16.29 -2.06
N LEU A 135 -13.66 15.05 -1.57
CA LEU A 135 -14.52 13.96 -2.03
C LEU A 135 -15.99 14.17 -1.64
N LEU A 136 -16.25 14.56 -0.38
CA LEU A 136 -17.59 14.90 0.11
C LEU A 136 -18.12 16.16 -0.57
N GLY A 137 -17.28 17.18 -0.79
CA GLY A 137 -17.64 18.39 -1.53
C GLY A 137 -18.03 18.09 -2.98
N GLY A 138 -17.25 17.25 -3.68
CA GLY A 138 -17.57 16.84 -5.05
C GLY A 138 -18.84 15.98 -5.16
N MET A 139 -19.12 15.14 -4.16
CA MET A 139 -20.30 14.27 -4.14
C MET A 139 -21.58 15.01 -3.74
N MET A 140 -21.51 15.92 -2.77
CA MET A 140 -22.68 16.68 -2.27
C MET A 140 -22.97 17.94 -3.11
N TRP A 141 -21.96 18.52 -3.77
CA TRP A 141 -22.07 19.80 -4.46
C TRP A 141 -21.89 19.65 -5.99
N ARG A 142 -22.76 18.85 -6.61
CA ARG A 142 -22.78 18.63 -8.08
C ARG A 142 -22.94 19.91 -8.93
N ARG A 143 -23.22 21.06 -8.31
CA ARG A 143 -23.40 22.38 -8.95
C ARG A 143 -22.14 23.27 -9.03
N ALA A 144 -20.97 22.83 -8.55
CA ALA A 144 -19.75 23.65 -8.60
C ALA A 144 -18.96 23.57 -9.93
N ASN A 145 -19.23 22.59 -10.80
CA ASN A 145 -18.55 22.39 -12.10
C ASN A 145 -19.30 23.02 -13.30
N ALA A 146 -19.75 24.26 -13.16
CA ALA A 146 -20.26 25.04 -14.28
C ALA A 146 -19.73 26.48 -14.23
N ARG A 147 -18.47 26.65 -14.65
CA ARG A 147 -18.03 27.78 -15.47
C ARG A 147 -16.74 27.43 -16.18
#